data_AF-A0A7V5S193-F1
#
_entry.id   AF-A0A7V5S193-F1
#
_cell.length_a   1.000
_cell.length_b   1.000
_cell.length_c   1.000
_cell.angle_alpha   90.00
_cell.angle_beta   90.00
_cell.angle_gamma   90.00
#
_symmetry.space_group_name_H-M   'P 1'
#
loop_
_entity.id
_entity.type
_entity.pdbx_description
1 polymer ?
#
loop_
_entity_poly.entity_id
_entity_poly.type
_entity_poly.pdbx_seq_one_letter_code
_entity_poly.pdbx_strand_id
1 'polypeptide(L)'
;MAKTIPHPPVQNRIADWAQTIQSLIWELGRLLQVRYIYLEVQEMAEANPELRDLPNLFRGWWMPYTYFHTIYIGARRISDTHPQSRSLHWLLSDILNHADLIDVEYFLNLYDRPQLEPAYREMWRESLIRQFRREWGNGGDQLNKDVVERDLELLASVSNALREFIDRRIAHLDPRWSGQVPSDEVLEQFLTTAEDILNRYHSLIVGGSYLTMRPQIAYLWQAEFSVRWGKPPLREFYADVEEQKRREAVAARFRADETLMSQLEQLIQKHESGAPLSEEELASLQSLRQFVGWLDEMKARLLLTPEPLKDEKKEPHSRDA
;
A
#
# COMPACT_ATOMS: atom_id res chain seq x y z
N MET A 1 -36.91 7.65 -4.47
CA MET A 1 -37.52 7.52 -3.12
C MET A 1 -36.43 7.08 -2.15
N ALA A 2 -35.96 7.95 -1.27
CA ALA A 2 -34.99 7.59 -0.24
C ALA A 2 -35.69 6.69 0.80
N LYS A 3 -35.18 5.48 1.03
CA LYS A 3 -35.68 4.62 2.10
C LYS A 3 -35.39 5.30 3.44
N THR A 4 -36.43 5.59 4.21
CA THR A 4 -36.30 6.00 5.61
C THR A 4 -35.67 4.84 6.38
N ILE A 5 -34.43 5.04 6.83
CA ILE A 5 -33.72 4.09 7.68
C ILE A 5 -34.33 4.22 9.08
N PRO A 6 -34.86 3.14 9.69
CA PRO A 6 -35.45 3.22 11.02
C PRO A 6 -34.40 3.67 12.04
N HIS A 7 -34.73 4.72 12.80
CA HIS A 7 -33.85 5.26 13.83
C HIS A 7 -33.84 4.36 15.06
N PRO A 8 -32.67 3.99 15.61
CA PRO A 8 -32.59 3.24 16.86
C PRO A 8 -33.07 4.10 18.06
N PRO A 9 -33.46 3.48 19.18
CA PRO A 9 -33.78 4.19 20.44
C PRO A 9 -32.66 5.12 20.89
N VAL A 10 -33.01 6.21 21.60
CA VAL A 10 -32.08 7.28 22.02
C VAL A 10 -30.83 6.77 22.76
N GLN A 11 -30.97 5.84 23.72
CA GLN A 11 -29.84 5.27 24.46
C GLN A 11 -28.87 4.46 23.59
N ASN A 12 -29.31 3.98 22.42
CA ASN A 12 -28.42 3.27 21.51
C ASN A 12 -27.52 4.21 20.70
N ARG A 13 -27.87 5.50 20.56
CA ARG A 13 -27.10 6.43 19.72
C ARG A 13 -25.74 6.80 20.29
N ILE A 14 -25.69 7.16 21.58
CA ILE A 14 -24.42 7.49 22.24
C ILE A 14 -23.46 6.29 22.22
N ALA A 15 -23.99 5.08 22.45
CA ALA A 15 -23.20 3.85 22.35
C ALA A 15 -22.69 3.60 20.92
N ASP A 16 -23.55 3.80 19.91
CA ASP A 16 -23.19 3.73 18.50
C ASP A 16 -22.10 4.74 18.13
N TRP A 17 -22.18 5.97 18.66
CA TRP A 17 -21.16 7.00 18.46
C TRP A 17 -19.84 6.60 19.09
N ALA A 18 -19.85 6.13 20.34
CA ALA A 18 -18.65 5.65 21.03
C ALA A 18 -17.97 4.50 20.26
N GLN A 19 -18.74 3.53 19.79
CA GLN A 19 -18.21 2.43 18.97
C GLN A 19 -17.63 2.92 17.64
N THR A 20 -18.31 3.87 17.00
CA THR A 20 -17.85 4.48 15.74
C THR A 20 -16.55 5.25 15.94
N ILE A 21 -16.46 6.08 16.99
CA ILE A 21 -15.24 6.80 17.38
C ILE A 21 -14.10 5.81 17.59
N GLN A 22 -14.31 4.75 18.36
CA GLN A 22 -13.25 3.77 18.62
C GLN A 22 -12.75 3.13 17.32
N SER A 23 -13.66 2.77 16.41
CA SER A 23 -13.32 2.18 15.12
C SER A 23 -12.53 3.15 14.23
N LEU A 24 -12.92 4.43 14.22
CA LEU A 24 -12.23 5.47 13.47
C LEU A 24 -10.85 5.79 14.04
N ILE A 25 -10.68 5.76 15.37
CA ILE A 25 -9.37 5.91 16.03
C ILE A 25 -8.43 4.78 15.61
N TRP A 26 -8.91 3.53 15.60
CA TRP A 26 -8.11 2.39 15.14
C TRP A 26 -7.71 2.53 13.67
N GLU A 27 -8.63 2.97 12.82
CA GLU A 27 -8.34 3.17 11.40
C GLU A 27 -7.34 4.31 11.19
N LEU A 28 -7.55 5.49 11.80
CA LEU A 28 -6.64 6.62 11.68
C LEU A 28 -5.26 6.29 12.26
N GLY A 29 -5.19 5.64 13.42
CA GLY A 29 -3.93 5.19 14.01
C GLY A 29 -3.15 4.26 13.07
N ARG A 30 -3.82 3.36 12.34
CA ARG A 30 -3.20 2.54 11.31
C ARG A 30 -2.64 3.38 10.16
N LEU A 31 -3.37 4.40 9.69
CA LEU A 31 -2.87 5.29 8.63
C LEU A 31 -1.64 6.06 9.09
N LEU A 32 -1.67 6.63 10.29
CA LEU A 32 -0.53 7.32 10.90
C LEU A 32 0.68 6.38 11.03
N GLN A 33 0.46 5.10 11.36
CA GLN A 33 1.51 4.08 11.42
C GLN A 33 2.09 3.73 10.06
N VAL A 34 1.25 3.50 9.05
CA VAL A 34 1.70 3.23 7.68
C VAL A 34 2.55 4.39 7.16
N ARG A 35 2.14 5.64 7.43
CA ARG A 35 2.91 6.84 7.09
C ARG A 35 4.25 6.91 7.81
N TYR A 36 4.25 6.72 9.13
CA TYR A 36 5.48 6.74 9.92
C TYR A 36 6.49 5.71 9.40
N ILE A 37 6.07 4.45 9.23
CA ILE A 37 6.95 3.38 8.71
C ILE A 37 7.44 3.71 7.30
N TYR A 38 6.57 4.20 6.42
CA TYR A 38 6.95 4.55 5.06
C TYR A 38 8.07 5.60 5.04
N LEU A 39 7.91 6.70 5.78
CA LEU A 39 8.90 7.78 5.82
C LEU A 39 10.23 7.31 6.42
N GLU A 40 10.18 6.59 7.55
CA GLU A 40 11.38 6.04 8.18
C GLU A 40 12.14 5.08 7.23
N VAL A 41 11.43 4.24 6.46
CA VAL A 41 12.08 3.37 5.47
C VAL A 41 12.72 4.17 4.33
N GLN A 42 12.09 5.27 3.87
CA GLN A 42 12.71 6.15 2.88
C GLN A 42 13.97 6.80 3.44
N GLU A 43 13.92 7.36 4.65
CA GLU A 43 15.06 7.98 5.31
C GLU A 43 16.22 6.98 5.51
N MET A 44 15.92 5.76 5.97
CA MET A 44 16.92 4.69 6.08
C MET A 44 17.57 4.35 4.74
N ALA A 45 16.79 4.32 3.66
CA ALA A 45 17.29 4.01 2.32
C ALA A 45 18.11 5.17 1.72
N GLU A 46 17.77 6.42 2.03
CA GLU A 46 18.52 7.62 1.61
C GLU A 46 19.85 7.78 2.37
N ALA A 47 19.85 7.40 3.64
CA ALA A 47 21.03 7.41 4.51
C ALA A 47 22.05 6.33 4.17
N ASN A 48 21.67 5.27 3.44
CA ASN A 48 22.54 4.18 3.03
C ASN A 48 23.00 4.35 1.56
N PRO A 49 24.27 4.75 1.30
CA PRO A 49 24.77 4.94 -0.07
C PRO A 49 24.64 3.71 -0.96
N GLU A 50 24.83 2.51 -0.40
CA GLU A 50 24.74 1.25 -1.17
C GLU A 50 23.31 1.00 -1.68
N LEU A 51 22.29 1.38 -0.90
CA LEU A 51 20.89 1.28 -1.32
C LEU A 51 20.45 2.46 -2.17
N ARG A 52 20.97 3.66 -1.89
CA ARG A 52 20.61 4.90 -2.60
C ARG A 52 20.88 4.79 -4.09
N ASP A 53 22.04 4.29 -4.48
CA ASP A 53 22.49 4.32 -5.87
C ASP A 53 22.01 3.11 -6.70
N LEU A 54 21.34 2.13 -6.06
CA LEU A 54 20.80 0.96 -6.76
C LEU A 54 19.45 1.25 -7.44
N PRO A 55 19.26 0.80 -8.69
CA PRO A 55 17.92 0.68 -9.27
C PRO A 55 17.08 -0.27 -8.42
N ASN A 56 16.03 0.25 -7.80
CA ASN A 56 15.26 -0.50 -6.81
C ASN A 56 13.76 -0.37 -7.08
N LEU A 57 13.17 -1.41 -7.68
CA LEU A 57 11.72 -1.50 -7.94
C LEU A 57 10.90 -1.43 -6.65
N PHE A 58 11.43 -1.99 -5.56
CA PHE A 58 10.76 -1.96 -4.26
C PHE A 58 10.63 -0.52 -3.73
N ARG A 59 11.73 0.24 -3.69
CA ARG A 59 11.73 1.63 -3.22
C ARG A 59 11.06 2.59 -4.20
N GLY A 60 11.35 2.46 -5.49
CA GLY A 60 10.92 3.42 -6.52
C GLY A 60 9.47 3.24 -6.98
N TRP A 61 8.86 2.08 -6.76
CA TRP A 61 7.50 1.81 -7.23
C TRP A 61 6.63 1.11 -6.19
N TRP A 62 7.03 -0.07 -5.71
CA TRP A 62 6.14 -0.91 -4.89
C TRP A 62 5.78 -0.27 -3.55
N MET A 63 6.76 0.28 -2.82
CA MET A 63 6.55 0.95 -1.54
C MET A 63 5.68 2.20 -1.68
N PRO A 64 6.02 3.19 -2.53
CA PRO A 64 5.16 4.35 -2.78
C PRO A 64 3.75 3.96 -3.23
N TYR A 65 3.64 3.01 -4.17
CA TYR A 65 2.34 2.54 -4.66
C TYR A 65 1.47 2.00 -3.52
N THR A 66 2.01 1.10 -2.69
CA THR A 66 1.30 0.48 -1.57
C THR A 66 0.95 1.49 -0.49
N TYR A 67 1.89 2.37 -0.15
CA TYR A 67 1.71 3.47 0.81
C TYR A 67 0.55 4.38 0.37
N PHE A 68 0.65 4.97 -0.83
CA PHE A 68 -0.34 5.91 -1.33
C PHE A 68 -1.72 5.25 -1.45
N HIS A 69 -1.82 4.03 -2.01
CA HIS A 69 -3.12 3.34 -2.09
C HIS A 69 -3.74 3.10 -0.72
N THR A 70 -2.93 2.65 0.24
CA THR A 70 -3.43 2.36 1.60
C THR A 70 -3.93 3.63 2.28
N ILE A 71 -3.13 4.70 2.25
CA ILE A 71 -3.48 5.95 2.91
C ILE A 71 -4.67 6.63 2.24
N TYR A 72 -4.69 6.73 0.93
CA TYR A 72 -5.78 7.39 0.20
C TYR A 72 -7.11 6.64 0.37
N ILE A 73 -7.12 5.31 0.31
CA ILE A 73 -8.34 4.54 0.57
C ILE A 73 -8.79 4.67 2.03
N GLY A 74 -7.85 4.70 2.98
CA GLY A 74 -8.15 4.97 4.39
C GLY A 74 -8.78 6.34 4.60
N ALA A 75 -8.20 7.38 4.00
CA ALA A 75 -8.74 8.74 4.03
C ALA A 75 -10.17 8.81 3.49
N ARG A 76 -10.42 8.16 2.35
CA ARG A 76 -11.78 8.06 1.78
C ARG A 76 -12.78 7.40 2.73
N ARG A 77 -12.39 6.31 3.42
CA ARG A 77 -13.28 5.64 4.40
C ARG A 77 -13.61 6.55 5.58
N ILE A 78 -12.62 7.26 6.11
CA ILE A 78 -12.80 8.19 7.24
C ILE A 78 -13.72 9.36 6.85
N SER A 79 -13.62 9.88 5.63
CA SER A 79 -14.40 11.04 5.17
C SER A 79 -15.58 10.69 4.25
N ASP A 80 -16.01 9.43 4.19
CA ASP A 80 -17.06 8.99 3.27
C ASP A 80 -18.39 9.70 3.59
N THR A 81 -19.03 10.31 2.59
CA THR A 81 -20.31 11.00 2.76
C THR A 81 -21.52 10.10 2.49
N HIS A 82 -21.30 8.83 2.16
CA HIS A 82 -22.40 7.91 1.92
C HIS A 82 -23.21 7.68 3.20
N PRO A 83 -24.55 7.80 3.20
CA PRO A 83 -25.37 7.76 4.43
C PRO A 83 -25.29 6.45 5.23
N GLN A 84 -24.81 5.37 4.62
CA GLN A 84 -24.64 4.06 5.26
C GLN A 84 -23.21 3.81 5.75
N SER A 85 -22.26 4.70 5.45
CA SER A 85 -20.88 4.57 5.89
C SER A 85 -20.75 5.08 7.33
N ARG A 86 -20.16 4.28 8.22
CA ARG A 86 -19.84 4.71 9.60
C ARG A 86 -18.54 5.52 9.60
N SER A 87 -18.55 6.65 8.87
CA SER A 87 -17.43 7.56 8.69
C SER A 87 -17.44 8.68 9.75
N LEU A 88 -16.40 9.50 9.77
CA LEU A 88 -16.37 10.71 10.59
C LEU A 88 -17.44 11.72 10.15
N HIS A 89 -17.70 11.82 8.85
CA HIS A 89 -18.79 12.67 8.32
C HIS A 89 -20.16 12.21 8.83
N TRP A 90 -20.43 10.89 8.79
CA TRP A 90 -21.66 10.32 9.35
C TRP A 90 -21.78 10.62 10.85
N LEU A 91 -20.71 10.41 11.62
CA LEU A 91 -20.70 10.64 13.07
C LEU A 91 -21.07 12.09 13.39
N LEU A 92 -20.39 13.05 12.78
CA LEU A 92 -20.63 14.47 13.02
C LEU A 92 -22.04 14.89 12.58
N SER A 93 -22.52 14.37 11.45
CA SER A 93 -23.87 14.66 10.96
C SER A 93 -24.94 14.10 11.92
N ASP A 94 -24.75 12.91 12.46
CA ASP A 94 -25.70 12.31 13.41
C ASP A 94 -25.67 13.03 14.76
N ILE A 95 -24.49 13.44 15.24
CA ILE A 95 -24.37 14.29 16.44
C ILE A 95 -25.06 15.64 16.24
N LEU A 96 -24.87 16.30 15.10
CA LEU A 96 -25.51 17.59 14.80
C LEU A 96 -27.06 17.49 14.87
N ASN A 97 -27.61 16.40 14.34
CA ASN A 97 -29.05 16.15 14.34
C ASN A 97 -29.61 15.78 15.73
N HIS A 98 -28.73 15.38 16.66
CA HIS A 98 -29.09 14.91 18.00
C HIS A 98 -28.27 15.60 19.10
N ALA A 99 -27.92 16.87 18.87
CA ALA A 99 -27.08 17.64 19.80
C ALA A 99 -27.74 17.84 21.17
N ASP A 100 -29.07 17.73 21.24
CA ASP A 100 -29.87 17.77 22.47
C ASP A 100 -29.58 16.61 23.43
N LEU A 101 -28.96 15.53 22.95
CA LEU A 101 -28.55 14.39 23.79
C LEU A 101 -27.27 14.65 24.60
N ILE A 102 -26.56 15.73 24.30
CA ILE A 102 -25.28 16.08 24.92
C ILE A 102 -25.44 17.40 25.66
N ASP A 103 -25.52 17.32 26.98
CA ASP A 103 -25.51 18.46 27.87
C ASP A 103 -24.33 18.38 28.85
N VAL A 104 -24.21 19.42 29.68
CA VAL A 104 -23.15 19.50 30.68
C VAL A 104 -23.22 18.36 31.69
N GLU A 105 -24.42 17.88 32.05
CA GLU A 105 -24.56 16.78 33.02
C GLU A 105 -24.10 15.44 32.42
N TYR A 106 -24.45 15.16 31.16
CA TYR A 106 -23.90 14.05 30.41
C TYR A 106 -22.38 14.08 30.42
N PHE A 107 -21.79 15.22 30.07
CA PHE A 107 -20.34 15.39 30.04
C PHE A 107 -19.71 15.17 31.43
N LEU A 108 -20.31 15.71 32.49
CA LEU A 108 -19.81 15.52 33.85
C LEU A 108 -19.86 14.05 34.30
N ASN A 109 -20.88 13.31 33.91
CA ASN A 109 -21.00 11.89 34.22
C ASN A 109 -19.90 11.03 33.57
N LEU A 110 -19.37 11.43 32.40
CA LEU A 110 -18.24 10.74 31.77
C LEU A 110 -16.96 10.80 32.61
N TYR A 111 -16.83 11.84 33.43
CA TYR A 111 -15.64 12.11 34.23
C TYR A 111 -15.92 12.01 35.74
N ASP A 112 -17.02 11.37 36.15
CA ASP A 112 -17.31 11.21 37.57
C ASP A 112 -16.22 10.37 38.25
N ARG A 113 -15.79 10.83 39.42
CA ARG A 113 -14.73 10.21 40.21
C ARG A 113 -15.20 10.09 41.65
N PRO A 114 -16.02 9.07 41.97
CA PRO A 114 -16.59 8.86 43.29
C PRO A 114 -15.55 8.69 44.42
N GLN A 115 -14.29 8.42 44.07
CA GLN A 115 -13.16 8.27 44.97
C GLN A 115 -12.46 9.58 45.36
N LEU A 116 -12.74 10.71 44.70
CA LEU A 116 -12.16 12.00 45.06
C LEU A 116 -12.84 12.56 46.32
N GLU A 117 -12.02 13.18 47.17
CA GLU A 117 -12.46 14.01 48.30
C GLU A 117 -13.47 15.09 47.85
N PRO A 118 -14.52 15.39 48.63
CA PRO A 118 -15.63 16.24 48.19
C PRO A 118 -15.19 17.61 47.66
N ALA A 119 -14.27 18.29 48.35
CA ALA A 119 -13.77 19.60 47.92
C ALA A 119 -13.02 19.54 46.57
N TYR A 120 -12.22 18.48 46.36
CA TYR A 120 -11.52 18.27 45.09
C TYR A 120 -12.47 17.88 43.97
N ARG A 121 -13.51 17.06 44.26
CA ARG A 121 -14.55 16.73 43.29
C ARG A 121 -15.29 17.96 42.81
N GLU A 122 -15.66 18.86 43.71
CA GLU A 122 -16.37 20.09 43.34
C GLU A 122 -15.50 21.00 42.46
N MET A 123 -14.24 21.20 42.84
CA MET A 123 -13.28 21.95 42.03
C MET A 123 -13.08 21.33 40.63
N TRP A 124 -13.01 20.00 40.56
CA TRP A 124 -12.90 19.25 39.30
C TRP A 124 -14.15 19.41 38.43
N ARG A 125 -15.34 19.25 39.02
CA ARG A 125 -16.64 19.44 38.36
C ARG A 125 -16.77 20.85 37.77
N GLU A 126 -16.43 21.87 38.55
CA GLU A 126 -16.40 23.26 38.10
C GLU A 126 -15.43 23.50 36.93
N SER A 127 -14.27 22.83 36.93
CA SER A 127 -13.33 22.89 35.80
C SER A 127 -13.90 22.28 34.53
N LEU A 128 -14.60 21.14 34.64
CA LEU A 128 -15.24 20.47 33.52
C LEU A 128 -16.43 21.27 32.96
N ILE A 129 -17.24 21.90 33.82
CA ILE A 129 -18.32 22.81 33.38
C ILE A 129 -17.74 23.95 32.55
N ARG A 130 -16.66 24.59 33.03
CA ARG A 130 -15.98 25.67 32.28
C ARG A 130 -15.42 25.17 30.96
N GLN A 131 -14.82 23.98 30.94
CA GLN A 131 -14.32 23.37 29.72
C GLN A 131 -15.46 23.13 28.72
N PHE A 132 -16.55 22.49 29.15
CA PHE A 132 -17.70 22.20 28.30
C PHE A 132 -18.27 23.46 27.68
N ARG A 133 -18.58 24.47 28.50
CA ARG A 133 -19.14 25.75 28.03
C ARG A 133 -18.22 26.45 27.03
N ARG A 134 -16.90 26.38 27.24
CA ARG A 134 -15.91 27.02 26.35
C ARG A 134 -15.77 26.28 25.01
N GLU A 135 -15.69 24.96 25.04
CA GLU A 135 -15.31 24.16 23.87
C GLU A 135 -16.53 23.67 23.07
N TRP A 136 -17.64 23.42 23.74
CA TRP A 136 -18.81 22.73 23.19
C TRP A 136 -20.10 23.53 23.32
N GLY A 137 -20.32 24.23 24.43
CA GLY A 137 -21.59 24.88 24.73
C GLY A 137 -21.76 26.31 24.23
N ASN A 138 -20.68 26.97 23.78
CA ASN A 138 -20.66 28.41 23.48
C ASN A 138 -21.24 29.25 24.64
N GLY A 139 -20.88 28.90 25.87
CA GLY A 139 -21.40 29.50 27.10
C GLY A 139 -22.67 28.86 27.66
N GLY A 140 -23.38 28.02 26.90
CA GLY A 140 -24.57 27.29 27.33
C GLY A 140 -24.29 25.89 27.88
N ASP A 141 -25.33 25.25 28.41
CA ASP A 141 -25.26 23.91 29.04
C ASP A 141 -25.59 22.76 28.08
N GLN A 142 -25.85 23.04 26.80
CA GLN A 142 -26.09 22.07 25.74
C GLN A 142 -25.04 22.20 24.64
N LEU A 143 -24.76 21.11 23.92
CA LEU A 143 -23.85 21.13 22.77
C LEU A 143 -24.34 22.15 21.72
N ASN A 144 -23.48 23.11 21.39
CA ASN A 144 -23.74 24.10 20.36
C ASN A 144 -23.54 23.47 18.97
N LYS A 145 -24.59 23.50 18.15
CA LYS A 145 -24.60 22.95 16.78
C LYS A 145 -23.57 23.59 15.85
N ASP A 146 -23.29 24.89 16.01
CA ASP A 146 -22.30 25.63 15.21
C ASP A 146 -20.87 25.09 15.41
N VAL A 147 -20.58 24.43 16.55
CA VAL A 147 -19.29 23.75 16.75
C VAL A 147 -19.20 22.54 15.80
N VAL A 148 -20.26 21.73 15.75
CA VAL A 148 -20.31 20.51 14.93
C VAL A 148 -20.36 20.84 13.44
N GLU A 149 -21.10 21.87 13.05
CA GLU A 149 -21.17 22.36 11.67
C GLU A 149 -19.80 22.83 11.18
N ARG A 150 -19.06 23.60 11.98
CA ARG A 150 -17.71 24.03 11.63
C ARG A 150 -16.75 22.85 11.43
N ASP A 151 -16.85 21.79 12.24
CA ASP A 151 -16.03 20.61 12.06
C ASP A 151 -16.39 19.82 10.80
N LEU A 152 -17.68 19.73 10.47
CA LEU A 152 -18.15 19.14 9.22
C LEU A 152 -17.60 19.90 8.01
N GLU A 153 -17.69 21.22 8.03
CA GLU A 153 -17.15 22.10 6.99
C GLU A 153 -15.63 21.95 6.87
N LEU A 154 -14.93 21.94 8.00
CA LEU A 154 -13.49 21.75 8.04
C LEU A 154 -13.10 20.40 7.43
N LEU A 155 -13.71 19.30 7.86
CA LEU A 155 -13.49 17.96 7.30
C LEU A 155 -13.81 17.91 5.80
N ALA A 156 -14.90 18.53 5.36
CA ALA A 156 -15.26 18.60 3.96
C ALA A 156 -14.19 19.36 3.14
N SER A 157 -13.69 20.49 3.67
CA SER A 157 -12.70 21.32 2.99
C SER A 157 -11.40 20.57 2.72
N VAL A 158 -10.90 19.79 3.69
CA VAL A 158 -9.65 19.03 3.55
C VAL A 158 -9.83 17.70 2.81
N SER A 159 -11.04 17.12 2.81
CA SER A 159 -11.30 15.85 2.12
C SER A 159 -11.70 16.00 0.65
N ASN A 160 -12.26 17.14 0.24
CA ASN A 160 -12.73 17.35 -1.13
C ASN A 160 -11.60 17.19 -2.17
N ALA A 161 -10.42 17.75 -1.89
CA ALA A 161 -9.25 17.64 -2.77
C ALA A 161 -8.77 16.19 -2.94
N LEU A 162 -8.85 15.40 -1.86
CA LEU A 162 -8.50 13.98 -1.90
C LEU A 162 -9.57 13.17 -2.65
N ARG A 163 -10.85 13.44 -2.40
CA ARG A 163 -11.97 12.64 -2.89
C ARG A 163 -11.98 12.49 -4.41
N GLU A 164 -11.81 13.60 -5.14
CA GLU A 164 -11.82 13.55 -6.60
C GLU A 164 -10.68 12.67 -7.15
N PHE A 165 -9.48 12.84 -6.62
CA PHE A 165 -8.33 12.02 -6.98
C PHE A 165 -8.57 10.55 -6.65
N ILE A 166 -9.04 10.26 -5.44
CA ILE A 166 -9.24 8.87 -5.00
C ILE A 166 -10.30 8.19 -5.83
N ASP A 167 -11.47 8.80 -6.00
CA ASP A 167 -12.57 8.18 -6.73
C ASP A 167 -12.19 7.96 -8.19
N ARG A 168 -11.63 8.96 -8.87
CA ARG A 168 -11.32 8.83 -10.30
C ARG A 168 -10.06 8.03 -10.56
N ARG A 169 -8.98 8.28 -9.84
CA ARG A 169 -7.66 7.71 -10.16
C ARG A 169 -7.38 6.41 -9.42
N ILE A 170 -7.76 6.28 -8.15
CA ILE A 170 -7.44 5.09 -7.34
C ILE A 170 -8.54 4.04 -7.45
N ALA A 171 -9.81 4.44 -7.29
CA ALA A 171 -10.93 3.50 -7.22
C ALA A 171 -11.42 3.06 -8.62
N HIS A 172 -11.53 3.98 -9.58
CA HIS A 172 -12.16 3.70 -10.88
C HIS A 172 -11.21 3.69 -12.08
N LEU A 173 -9.93 4.08 -11.92
CA LEU A 173 -8.95 4.20 -13.01
C LEU A 173 -9.49 4.96 -14.25
N ASP A 174 -10.21 6.06 -14.03
CA ASP A 174 -10.85 6.84 -15.09
C ASP A 174 -9.80 7.34 -16.12
N PRO A 175 -9.83 6.85 -17.38
CA PRO A 175 -8.85 7.23 -18.40
C PRO A 175 -8.96 8.69 -18.83
N ARG A 176 -10.06 9.38 -18.47
CA ARG A 176 -10.30 10.79 -18.80
C ARG A 176 -9.83 11.75 -17.72
N TRP A 177 -9.38 11.24 -16.57
CA TRP A 177 -8.93 12.10 -15.49
C TRP A 177 -7.61 12.78 -15.84
N SER A 178 -7.64 14.11 -15.83
CA SER A 178 -6.49 15.00 -16.08
C SER A 178 -6.16 15.91 -14.90
N GLY A 179 -6.69 15.57 -13.71
CA GLY A 179 -6.43 16.33 -12.49
C GLY A 179 -4.99 16.18 -12.01
N GLN A 180 -4.64 16.92 -10.97
CA GLN A 180 -3.35 16.82 -10.31
C GLN A 180 -3.40 15.79 -9.19
N VAL A 181 -2.28 15.09 -8.96
CA VAL A 181 -2.10 14.25 -7.78
C VAL A 181 -2.05 15.18 -6.56
N PRO A 182 -2.84 14.96 -5.50
CA PRO A 182 -2.75 15.74 -4.28
C PRO A 182 -1.34 15.69 -3.70
N SER A 183 -0.84 16.82 -3.22
CA SER A 183 0.48 16.86 -2.59
C SER A 183 0.47 16.19 -1.21
N ASP A 184 1.65 15.87 -0.69
CA ASP A 184 1.79 15.28 0.64
C ASP A 184 1.27 16.21 1.74
N GLU A 185 1.34 17.54 1.54
CA GLU A 185 0.79 18.53 2.47
C GLU A 185 -0.73 18.44 2.58
N VAL A 186 -1.43 18.18 1.46
CA VAL A 186 -2.90 18.00 1.47
C VAL A 186 -3.28 16.77 2.28
N LEU A 187 -2.50 15.69 2.12
CA LEU A 187 -2.72 14.46 2.89
C LEU A 187 -2.41 14.66 4.38
N GLU A 188 -1.31 15.34 4.71
CA GLU A 188 -0.95 15.65 6.10
C GLU A 188 -2.01 16.52 6.78
N GLN A 189 -2.51 17.53 6.08
CA GLN A 189 -3.57 18.40 6.56
C GLN A 189 -4.84 17.59 6.84
N PHE A 190 -5.20 16.66 5.96
CA PHE A 190 -6.33 15.75 6.19
C PHE A 190 -6.14 14.89 7.44
N LEU A 191 -4.98 14.22 7.58
CA LEU A 191 -4.72 13.32 8.71
C LEU A 191 -4.73 14.08 10.04
N THR A 192 -4.10 15.25 10.09
CA THR A 192 -4.06 16.11 11.27
C THR A 192 -5.47 16.60 11.63
N THR A 193 -6.23 17.07 10.64
CA THR A 193 -7.62 17.52 10.87
C THR A 193 -8.50 16.39 11.38
N ALA A 194 -8.37 15.19 10.81
CA ALA A 194 -9.12 14.02 11.26
C ALA A 194 -8.73 13.59 12.69
N GLU A 195 -7.44 13.66 13.04
CA GLU A 195 -6.93 13.39 14.40
C GLU A 195 -7.53 14.37 15.41
N ASP A 196 -7.46 15.67 15.11
CA ASP A 196 -7.95 16.73 16.00
C ASP A 196 -9.46 16.62 16.24
N ILE A 197 -10.25 16.41 15.18
CA ILE A 197 -11.69 16.21 15.29
C ILE A 197 -11.97 14.94 16.10
N LEU A 198 -11.39 13.80 15.75
CA LEU A 198 -11.66 12.54 16.46
C LEU A 198 -11.27 12.62 17.94
N ASN A 199 -10.15 13.25 18.29
CA ASN A 199 -9.72 13.39 19.68
C ASN A 199 -10.71 14.24 20.48
N ARG A 200 -11.19 15.34 19.90
CA ARG A 200 -12.19 16.20 20.51
C ARG A 200 -13.50 15.45 20.77
N TYR A 201 -14.04 14.75 19.77
CA TYR A 201 -15.29 13.99 19.95
C TYR A 201 -15.12 12.77 20.84
N HIS A 202 -13.92 12.16 20.88
CA HIS A 202 -13.62 11.13 21.87
C HIS A 202 -13.69 11.68 23.31
N SER A 203 -13.17 12.89 23.56
CA SER A 203 -13.33 13.55 24.86
C SER A 203 -14.79 13.86 25.18
N LEU A 204 -15.56 14.34 24.20
CA LEU A 204 -16.96 14.70 24.40
C LEU A 204 -17.87 13.49 24.66
N ILE A 205 -17.65 12.37 23.96
CA ILE A 205 -18.56 11.22 23.95
C ILE A 205 -18.09 10.11 24.88
N VAL A 206 -16.79 9.87 24.97
CA VAL A 206 -16.22 8.70 25.69
C VAL A 206 -15.60 9.10 27.03
N GLY A 207 -15.26 10.37 27.22
CA GLY A 207 -14.66 10.85 28.47
C GLY A 207 -13.14 10.62 28.55
N GLY A 208 -12.47 10.41 27.42
CA GLY A 208 -11.02 10.23 27.34
C GLY A 208 -10.35 11.17 26.36
N SER A 209 -9.05 11.37 26.47
CA SER A 209 -8.26 12.08 25.47
C SER A 209 -7.02 11.29 25.12
N TYR A 210 -6.67 11.30 23.84
CA TYR A 210 -5.37 10.85 23.39
C TYR A 210 -4.43 12.05 23.42
N LEU A 211 -3.25 11.89 24.03
CA LEU A 211 -2.18 12.88 23.90
C LEU A 211 -1.73 12.98 22.43
N THR A 212 -1.69 11.83 21.77
CA THR A 212 -1.51 11.69 20.32
C THR A 212 -2.11 10.35 19.88
N MET A 213 -2.68 10.31 18.67
CA MET A 213 -3.05 9.07 17.99
C MET A 213 -1.90 8.50 17.17
N ARG A 214 -0.74 9.18 17.15
CA ARG A 214 0.48 8.65 16.55
C ARG A 214 0.88 7.38 17.27
N PRO A 215 1.28 6.34 16.52
CA PRO A 215 1.58 5.05 17.09
C PRO A 215 2.82 5.13 17.98
N GLN A 216 2.70 4.60 19.19
CA GLN A 216 3.86 4.18 19.96
C GLN A 216 4.19 2.74 19.51
N ILE A 217 5.09 2.60 18.55
CA ILE A 217 5.47 1.28 18.07
C ILE A 217 6.33 0.60 19.14
N ALA A 218 5.71 -0.27 19.93
CA ALA A 218 6.38 -0.96 21.05
C ALA A 218 7.46 -1.95 20.59
N TYR A 219 7.39 -2.42 19.35
CA TYR A 219 8.34 -3.38 18.79
C TYR A 219 9.39 -2.68 17.95
N LEU A 220 10.64 -3.16 18.02
CA LEU A 220 11.75 -2.71 17.16
C LEU A 220 11.53 -3.22 15.72
N TRP A 221 10.52 -2.71 15.03
CA TRP A 221 10.20 -3.09 13.65
C TRP A 221 11.39 -2.84 12.70
N GLN A 222 12.26 -1.90 13.05
CA GLN A 222 13.51 -1.63 12.32
C GLN A 222 14.55 -2.76 12.44
N ALA A 223 14.46 -3.61 13.47
CA ALA A 223 15.39 -4.72 13.68
C ALA A 223 15.40 -5.69 12.49
N GLU A 224 14.27 -5.81 11.80
CA GLU A 224 14.14 -6.58 10.56
C GLU A 224 15.18 -6.14 9.51
N PHE A 225 15.42 -4.84 9.34
CA PHE A 225 16.41 -4.32 8.38
C PHE A 225 17.86 -4.47 8.84
N SER A 226 18.08 -4.79 10.12
CA SER A 226 19.43 -5.02 10.66
C SER A 226 19.91 -6.46 10.43
N VAL A 227 19.00 -7.36 10.10
CA VAL A 227 19.33 -8.74 9.74
C VAL A 227 19.66 -8.78 8.25
N ARG A 228 20.64 -9.58 7.85
CA ARG A 228 20.93 -9.80 6.44
C ARG A 228 19.84 -10.68 5.82
N TRP A 229 19.04 -10.12 4.93
CA TRP A 229 18.00 -10.87 4.21
C TRP A 229 18.64 -11.58 3.01
N GLY A 230 18.64 -12.91 3.03
CA GLY A 230 19.17 -13.71 1.92
C GLY A 230 18.51 -15.08 1.82
N LYS A 231 17.96 -15.39 0.63
CA LYS A 231 18.11 -16.73 0.06
C LYS A 231 19.47 -16.78 -0.68
N PRO A 232 20.09 -17.95 -0.90
CA PRO A 232 21.38 -18.05 -1.61
C PRO A 232 21.37 -17.21 -2.91
N PRO A 233 22.53 -16.68 -3.32
CA PRO A 233 22.62 -15.54 -4.21
C PRO A 233 21.83 -15.73 -5.51
N LEU A 234 21.05 -14.69 -5.87
CA LEU A 234 20.29 -14.54 -7.11
C LEU A 234 21.07 -14.83 -8.40
N ARG A 235 22.41 -14.97 -8.34
CA ARG A 235 23.21 -15.48 -9.45
C ARG A 235 22.70 -16.81 -9.98
N GLU A 236 22.21 -17.71 -9.13
CA GLU A 236 21.63 -18.99 -9.56
C GLU A 236 20.31 -18.77 -10.31
N PHE A 237 19.46 -17.85 -9.83
CA PHE A 237 18.19 -17.54 -10.47
C PHE A 237 18.35 -16.86 -11.85
N TYR A 238 19.31 -15.94 -11.99
CA TYR A 238 19.58 -15.30 -13.27
C TYR A 238 20.37 -16.22 -14.23
N ALA A 239 21.23 -17.09 -13.71
CA ALA A 239 21.87 -18.14 -14.52
C ALA A 239 20.82 -19.09 -15.11
N ASP A 240 19.77 -19.43 -14.35
CA ASP A 240 18.66 -20.25 -14.85
C ASP A 240 17.84 -19.55 -15.95
N VAL A 241 17.64 -18.23 -15.86
CA VAL A 241 16.94 -17.48 -16.91
C VAL A 241 17.76 -17.36 -18.19
N GLU A 242 19.07 -17.11 -18.10
CA GLU A 242 19.95 -17.11 -19.28
C GLU A 242 20.11 -18.52 -19.88
N GLU A 243 20.23 -19.55 -19.04
CA GLU A 243 20.30 -20.95 -19.46
C GLU A 243 18.97 -21.39 -20.11
N GLN A 244 17.83 -20.97 -19.58
CA GLN A 244 16.53 -21.25 -20.20
C GLN A 244 16.39 -20.56 -21.56
N LYS A 245 16.78 -19.29 -21.68
CA LYS A 245 16.84 -18.60 -22.99
C LYS A 245 17.78 -19.31 -23.97
N ARG A 246 18.93 -19.81 -23.48
CA ARG A 246 19.89 -20.56 -24.28
C ARG A 246 19.29 -21.88 -24.76
N ARG A 247 18.59 -22.62 -23.89
CA ARG A 247 17.86 -23.85 -24.24
C ARG A 247 16.74 -23.59 -25.23
N GLU A 248 15.97 -22.54 -25.05
CA GLU A 248 14.88 -22.15 -25.96
C GLU A 248 15.43 -21.74 -27.34
N ALA A 249 16.55 -21.00 -27.40
CA ALA A 249 17.21 -20.64 -28.65
C ALA A 249 17.78 -21.88 -29.37
N VAL A 250 18.37 -22.81 -28.63
CA VAL A 250 18.85 -24.09 -29.18
C VAL A 250 17.67 -24.93 -29.69
N ALA A 251 16.59 -25.07 -28.92
CA ALA A 251 15.40 -25.81 -29.31
C ALA A 251 14.65 -25.17 -30.49
N ALA A 252 14.62 -23.84 -30.60
CA ALA A 252 14.08 -23.13 -31.76
C ALA A 252 14.91 -23.43 -33.02
N ARG A 253 16.23 -23.50 -32.89
CA ARG A 253 17.13 -23.82 -33.99
C ARG A 253 17.00 -25.28 -34.44
N PHE A 254 16.94 -26.24 -33.51
CA PHE A 254 16.67 -27.64 -33.85
C PHE A 254 15.33 -27.85 -34.58
N ARG A 255 14.28 -27.09 -34.22
CA ARG A 255 13.00 -27.12 -34.95
C ARG A 255 13.10 -26.55 -36.36
N ALA A 256 13.91 -25.51 -36.56
CA ALA A 256 14.23 -25.02 -37.90
C ALA A 256 15.01 -26.09 -38.70
N ASP A 257 15.89 -26.84 -38.03
CA ASP A 257 16.70 -27.90 -38.65
C ASP A 257 15.84 -29.11 -39.06
N GLU A 258 14.84 -29.52 -38.27
CA GLU A 258 13.88 -30.56 -38.69
C GLU A 258 13.10 -30.15 -39.93
N THR A 259 12.73 -28.87 -40.02
CA THR A 259 12.04 -28.32 -41.21
C THR A 259 12.97 -28.35 -42.43
N LEU A 260 14.23 -27.97 -42.27
CA LEU A 260 15.24 -27.99 -43.32
C LEU A 260 15.59 -29.42 -43.76
N MET A 261 15.66 -30.37 -42.82
CA MET A 261 15.89 -31.79 -43.12
C MET A 261 14.69 -32.41 -43.84
N SER A 262 13.46 -32.08 -43.43
CA SER A 262 12.25 -32.49 -44.14
C SER A 262 12.22 -31.94 -45.57
N GLN A 263 12.61 -30.68 -45.77
CA GLN A 263 12.76 -30.09 -47.11
C GLN A 263 13.85 -30.80 -47.93
N LEU A 264 14.99 -31.13 -47.33
CA LEU A 264 16.07 -31.86 -48.00
C LEU A 264 15.61 -33.26 -48.45
N GLU A 265 14.91 -34.00 -47.59
CA GLU A 265 14.37 -35.33 -47.90
C GLU A 265 13.37 -35.26 -49.07
N GLN A 266 12.49 -34.25 -49.08
CA GLN A 266 11.56 -34.02 -50.19
C GLN A 266 12.29 -33.74 -51.51
N LEU A 267 13.36 -32.93 -51.48
CA LEU A 267 14.16 -32.61 -52.67
C LEU A 267 14.95 -33.82 -53.17
N ILE A 268 15.49 -34.64 -52.28
CA ILE A 268 16.15 -35.91 -52.62
C ILE A 268 15.14 -36.86 -53.28
N GLN A 269 13.97 -37.06 -52.67
CA GLN A 269 12.93 -37.95 -53.21
C GLN A 269 12.44 -37.49 -54.58
N LYS A 270 12.27 -36.17 -54.77
CA LYS A 270 11.90 -35.58 -56.06
C LYS A 270 12.98 -35.85 -57.12
N HIS A 271 14.26 -35.67 -56.79
CA HIS A 271 15.36 -35.96 -57.69
C HIS A 271 15.46 -37.46 -58.06
N GLU A 272 15.33 -38.35 -57.07
CA GLU A 272 15.36 -39.81 -57.27
C GLU A 272 14.20 -40.32 -58.13
N SER A 273 13.05 -39.65 -58.10
CA SER A 273 11.91 -39.95 -58.98
C SER A 273 12.13 -39.53 -60.45
N GLY A 274 13.24 -38.86 -60.77
CA GLY A 274 13.54 -38.36 -62.11
C GLY A 274 12.84 -37.04 -62.47
N ALA A 275 12.17 -36.40 -61.52
CA ALA A 275 11.55 -35.09 -61.71
C ALA A 275 12.64 -33.99 -61.73
N PRO A 276 12.60 -33.04 -62.68
CA PRO A 276 13.55 -31.93 -62.70
C PRO A 276 13.32 -31.02 -61.48
N LEU A 277 14.43 -30.61 -60.85
CA LEU A 277 14.43 -29.59 -59.80
C LEU A 277 14.41 -28.19 -60.43
N SER A 278 13.68 -27.26 -59.81
CA SER A 278 13.72 -25.86 -60.22
C SER A 278 15.05 -25.20 -59.85
N GLU A 279 15.36 -24.05 -60.45
CA GLU A 279 16.55 -23.27 -60.08
C GLU A 279 16.54 -22.86 -58.59
N GLU A 280 15.36 -22.57 -58.05
CA GLU A 280 15.17 -22.25 -56.63
C GLU A 280 15.48 -23.47 -55.73
N GLU A 281 15.00 -24.65 -56.11
CA GLU A 281 15.27 -25.91 -55.39
C GLU A 281 16.75 -26.30 -55.44
N LEU A 282 17.43 -26.04 -56.56
CA LEU A 282 18.87 -26.26 -56.71
C LEU A 282 19.69 -25.31 -55.82
N ALA A 283 19.29 -24.04 -55.73
CA ALA A 283 19.90 -23.06 -54.82
C ALA A 283 19.66 -23.43 -53.35
N SER A 284 18.47 -23.93 -53.02
CA SER A 284 18.15 -24.46 -51.69
C SER A 284 19.02 -25.66 -51.33
N LEU A 285 19.25 -26.61 -52.25
CA LEU A 285 20.13 -27.77 -52.02
C LEU A 285 21.58 -27.37 -51.73
N GLN A 286 22.12 -26.36 -52.41
CA GLN A 286 23.47 -25.87 -52.13
C GLN A 286 23.57 -25.24 -50.73
N SER A 287 22.56 -24.46 -50.35
CA SER A 287 22.46 -23.85 -49.01
C SER A 287 22.33 -24.92 -47.92
N LEU A 288 21.54 -25.97 -48.17
CA LEU A 288 21.38 -27.11 -47.27
C LEU A 288 22.67 -27.93 -47.11
N ARG A 289 23.46 -28.12 -48.17
CA ARG A 289 24.77 -28.80 -48.08
C ARG A 289 25.77 -28.03 -47.21
N GLN A 290 25.81 -26.71 -47.34
CA GLN A 290 26.65 -25.87 -46.49
C GLN A 290 26.19 -25.94 -45.03
N PHE A 291 24.88 -26.00 -44.81
CA PHE A 291 24.28 -26.13 -43.48
C PHE A 291 24.63 -27.47 -42.80
N VAL A 292 24.57 -28.60 -43.52
CA VAL A 292 24.98 -29.92 -42.99
C VAL A 292 26.45 -29.95 -42.58
N GLY A 293 27.34 -29.36 -43.40
CA GLY A 293 28.77 -29.26 -43.04
C GLY A 293 29.02 -28.44 -41.77
N TRP A 294 28.24 -27.38 -41.54
CA TRP A 294 28.29 -26.60 -40.31
C TRP A 294 27.78 -27.38 -39.08
N LEU A 295 26.74 -28.21 -39.23
CA LEU A 295 26.22 -29.04 -38.13
C LEU A 295 27.24 -30.08 -37.64
N ASP A 296 27.99 -30.68 -38.55
CA ASP A 296 29.05 -31.64 -38.18
C ASP A 296 30.19 -30.96 -37.43
N GLU A 297 30.55 -29.73 -37.82
CA GLU A 297 31.55 -28.92 -37.11
C GLU A 297 31.07 -28.53 -35.69
N MET A 298 29.79 -28.17 -35.54
CA MET A 298 29.21 -27.84 -34.24
C MET A 298 29.09 -29.04 -33.30
N LYS A 299 28.69 -30.21 -33.82
CA LYS A 299 28.69 -31.46 -33.05
C LYS A 299 30.10 -31.81 -32.55
N ALA A 300 31.13 -31.63 -33.39
CA ALA A 300 32.51 -31.83 -32.99
C ALA A 300 32.94 -30.88 -31.85
N ARG A 301 32.51 -29.62 -31.89
CA ARG A 301 32.80 -28.63 -30.83
C ARG A 301 32.03 -28.87 -29.53
N LEU A 302 30.80 -29.38 -29.60
CA LEU A 302 29.96 -29.67 -28.43
C LEU A 302 30.33 -30.99 -27.74
N LEU A 303 30.87 -31.97 -28.50
CA LEU A 303 31.38 -33.24 -27.96
C LEU A 303 32.78 -33.10 -27.31
N LEU A 304 33.46 -31.97 -27.55
CA LEU A 304 34.60 -31.53 -26.74
C LEU A 304 34.04 -30.82 -25.50
N THR A 305 33.61 -31.60 -24.51
CA THR A 305 33.18 -31.08 -23.20
C THR A 305 34.21 -30.12 -22.60
N PRO A 306 33.80 -29.02 -21.94
CA PRO A 306 34.72 -28.25 -21.11
C PRO A 306 35.25 -29.16 -20.00
N GLU A 307 36.57 -29.16 -19.77
CA GLU A 307 37.13 -29.77 -18.56
C GLU A 307 36.33 -29.26 -17.35
N PRO A 308 35.93 -30.13 -16.41
CA PRO A 308 35.34 -29.66 -15.17
C PRO A 308 36.30 -28.65 -14.55
N LEU A 309 35.78 -27.46 -14.26
CA LEU A 309 36.50 -26.42 -13.51
C LEU A 309 37.10 -27.10 -12.28
N LYS A 310 38.43 -27.20 -12.24
CA LYS A 310 39.13 -27.66 -11.06
C LYS A 310 38.72 -26.73 -9.93
N ASP A 311 38.03 -27.28 -8.93
CA ASP A 311 37.77 -26.61 -7.68
C ASP A 311 39.10 -26.05 -7.15
N GLU A 312 39.26 -24.73 -7.20
CA GLU A 312 40.31 -24.06 -6.46
C GLU A 312 40.06 -24.36 -4.98
N LYS A 313 40.84 -25.32 -4.47
CA LYS A 313 40.97 -25.59 -3.04
C LYS A 313 41.26 -24.27 -2.35
N LYS A 314 40.26 -23.75 -1.64
CA LYS A 314 40.45 -22.69 -0.65
C LYS A 314 41.50 -23.17 0.34
N GLU A 315 42.67 -22.53 0.33
CA GLU A 315 43.65 -22.69 1.39
C GLU A 315 43.01 -22.26 2.72
N PRO A 316 43.19 -23.04 3.80
CA PRO A 316 42.79 -22.61 5.12
C PRO A 316 43.76 -21.51 5.58
N HIS A 317 43.26 -20.28 5.71
CA HIS A 317 43.97 -19.24 6.46
C HIS A 317 44.11 -19.71 7.92
N SER A 318 45.32 -20.13 8.26
CA SER A 318 45.79 -20.23 9.64
C SER A 318 45.74 -18.84 10.27
N ARG A 319 44.91 -18.70 11.31
CA ARG A 319 45.03 -17.59 12.26
C ARG A 319 46.15 -17.94 13.24
N ASP A 320 47.23 -17.18 13.19
CA ASP A 320 48.14 -16.97 14.31
C ASP A 320 48.32 -15.45 14.49
N ALA A 321 48.41 -15.05 15.77
CA ALA A 321 48.54 -13.71 16.37
C ALA A 321 47.24 -12.92 16.62
#